data_AF-A0A6N9VGQ9-F1
#
_entry.id   AF-A0A6N9VGQ9-F1
#
_cell.length_a   1.000
_cell.length_b   1.000
_cell.length_c   1.000
_cell.angle_alpha   90.00
_cell.angle_beta   90.00
_cell.angle_gamma   90.00
#
_symmetry.space_group_name_H-M   'P 1'
#
loop_
_entity.id
_entity.type
_entity.pdbx_description
1 polymer ?
#
loop_
_entity_poly.entity_id
_entity_poly.type
_entity_poly.pdbx_seq_one_letter_code
_entity_poly.pdbx_strand_id
1 'polypeptide(L)'
;LAGGLTYATGLADADCSPKGGGEEEDGYEPVFDGKTLDGWKQAGPGEFTVDNGELTTTGGMGLLWYEAKELSSYSLKLDWKMRG
;
A
#
# COMPACT_ATOMS: atom_id res chain seq x y z
N LEU A 1 10.18 25.13 -2.77
CA LEU A 1 9.43 25.83 -3.86
C LEU A 1 9.82 25.37 -5.28
N ALA A 2 10.82 24.50 -5.47
CA ALA A 2 11.24 24.08 -6.82
C ALA A 2 10.48 22.86 -7.40
N GLY A 3 9.81 22.05 -6.56
CA GLY A 3 9.24 20.76 -7.00
C GLY A 3 8.09 20.85 -8.01
N GLY A 4 7.31 21.93 -8.01
CA GLY A 4 6.16 22.09 -8.91
C GLY A 4 6.54 22.33 -10.37
N LEU A 5 7.70 22.97 -10.62
CA LEU A 5 8.19 23.26 -11.98
C LEU A 5 8.83 22.03 -12.63
N THR A 6 9.47 21.16 -11.86
CA THR A 6 10.05 19.90 -12.37
C THR A 6 9.00 18.87 -12.76
N TYR A 7 7.86 18.82 -12.05
CA TYR A 7 6.74 17.94 -12.41
C TYR A 7 6.11 18.36 -13.76
N ALA A 8 5.79 19.64 -13.92
CA ALA A 8 5.14 20.14 -15.13
C ALA A 8 6.02 20.05 -16.39
N THR A 9 7.34 19.96 -16.22
CA THR A 9 8.32 19.82 -17.32
C THR A 9 8.70 18.37 -17.61
N GLY A 10 8.13 17.39 -16.90
CA GLY A 10 8.44 15.97 -17.08
C GLY A 10 9.84 15.57 -16.58
N LEU A 11 10.49 16.43 -15.79
CA LEU A 11 11.81 16.17 -15.20
C LEU A 11 11.74 15.40 -13.88
N ALA A 12 10.54 15.23 -13.33
CA ALA A 12 10.27 14.41 -12.15
C ALA A 12 9.00 13.60 -12.38
N ASP A 13 9.11 12.27 -12.25
CA ASP A 13 7.97 11.37 -12.18
C ASP A 13 7.17 11.64 -10.89
N ALA A 14 5.85 11.86 -11.00
CA ALA A 14 4.94 11.68 -9.85
C ALA A 14 4.64 10.20 -9.67
N ASP A 15 5.71 9.43 -9.56
CA ASP A 15 5.62 8.08 -9.03
C ASP A 15 5.39 8.23 -7.53
N CYS A 16 4.15 8.48 -7.16
CA CYS A 16 3.69 8.51 -5.78
C CYS A 16 3.69 7.12 -5.17
N SER A 17 3.99 6.07 -5.92
CA SER A 17 4.15 4.73 -5.36
C SER A 17 5.29 4.77 -4.33
N PRO A 18 5.23 3.97 -3.27
CA PRO A 18 6.41 3.71 -2.46
C PRO A 18 7.42 3.11 -3.44
N LYS A 19 8.63 3.66 -3.50
CA LYS A 19 9.64 3.17 -4.42
C LYS A 19 9.96 1.73 -4.01
N GLY A 20 9.38 0.78 -4.75
CA GLY A 20 9.55 -0.66 -4.59
C GLY A 20 8.49 -1.34 -3.75
N GLY A 21 7.63 -2.14 -4.40
CA GLY A 21 6.92 -3.27 -3.76
C GLY A 21 7.88 -4.40 -3.36
N GLY A 22 8.99 -4.04 -2.68
CA GLY A 22 10.13 -4.90 -2.38
C GLY A 22 11.47 -4.16 -2.21
N GLU A 23 11.54 -2.83 -2.35
CA GLU A 23 12.76 -2.06 -2.04
C GLU A 23 12.59 -1.44 -0.65
N GLU A 24 13.57 -1.66 0.22
CA GLU A 24 13.57 -1.14 1.59
C GLU A 24 13.71 0.39 1.54
N GLU A 25 12.62 1.13 1.76
CA GLU A 25 12.74 2.54 2.08
C GLU A 25 13.48 2.66 3.43
N ASP A 26 14.56 3.45 3.49
CA ASP A 26 15.36 3.62 4.71
C ASP A 26 14.45 3.89 5.93
N GLY A 27 14.45 2.93 6.87
CA GLY A 27 13.67 2.99 8.11
C GLY A 27 12.25 2.41 8.07
N TYR A 28 11.84 1.77 6.97
CA TYR A 28 10.54 1.08 6.85
C TYR A 28 10.72 -0.41 6.53
N GLU A 29 9.92 -1.25 7.18
CA GLU A 29 9.84 -2.70 6.91
C GLU A 29 8.55 -2.97 6.12
N PRO A 30 8.62 -3.64 4.94
CA PRO A 30 7.43 -3.98 4.18
C PRO A 30 6.59 -5.03 4.90
N VAL A 31 5.32 -4.72 5.14
CA VAL A 31 4.33 -5.65 5.75
C VAL A 31 3.45 -6.36 4.72
N PHE A 32 3.50 -5.91 3.46
CA PHE A 32 2.82 -6.53 2.33
C PHE A 32 3.85 -6.88 1.27
N ASP A 33 3.81 -8.14 0.81
CA ASP A 33 4.79 -8.72 -0.11
C ASP A 33 4.46 -8.46 -1.60
N GLY A 34 3.34 -7.76 -1.87
CA GLY A 34 2.85 -7.48 -3.22
C GLY A 34 2.25 -8.70 -3.93
N LYS A 35 2.07 -9.83 -3.25
CA LYS A 35 1.75 -11.13 -3.89
C LYS A 35 0.67 -11.92 -3.17
N THR A 36 0.69 -11.90 -1.84
CA THR A 36 -0.14 -12.76 -1.00
C THR A 36 -0.73 -11.97 0.17
N LEU A 37 -1.70 -12.58 0.84
CA LEU A 37 -2.24 -12.09 2.11
C LEU A 37 -1.58 -12.80 3.30
N ASP A 38 -0.34 -13.28 3.14
CA ASP A 38 0.37 -13.95 4.22
C ASP A 38 0.59 -13.00 5.39
N GLY A 39 0.17 -13.43 6.58
CA GLY A 39 0.18 -12.60 7.77
C GLY A 39 -0.99 -11.62 7.90
N TRP A 40 -1.94 -11.63 6.96
CA TRP A 40 -3.17 -10.84 7.01
C TRP A 40 -4.38 -11.70 7.34
N LYS A 41 -5.37 -11.08 7.98
CA LYS A 41 -6.65 -11.69 8.33
C LYS A 41 -7.79 -10.80 7.90
N GLN A 42 -8.92 -11.45 7.61
CA GLN A 42 -10.10 -10.80 7.06
C GLN A 42 -11.37 -11.17 7.82
N ALA A 43 -12.29 -10.22 7.92
CA ALA A 43 -13.66 -10.41 8.40
C ALA A 43 -14.67 -9.57 7.60
N GLY A 44 -15.93 -10.00 7.64
CA GLY A 44 -17.06 -9.34 7.00
C GLY A 44 -17.45 -9.93 5.64
N PRO A 45 -18.57 -9.47 5.06
CA PRO A 45 -19.06 -9.94 3.76
C PRO A 45 -18.26 -9.43 2.55
N GLY A 46 -17.41 -8.42 2.73
CA GLY A 46 -16.47 -7.96 1.70
C GLY A 46 -15.19 -8.78 1.66
N GLU A 47 -14.49 -8.71 0.52
CA GLU A 47 -13.26 -9.44 0.20
C GLU A 47 -12.09 -8.48 -0.09
N PHE A 48 -10.86 -8.86 0.28
CA PHE A 48 -9.64 -8.23 -0.22
C PHE A 48 -8.89 -9.26 -1.06
N THR A 49 -8.48 -8.86 -2.26
CA THR A 49 -7.74 -9.70 -3.20
C THR A 49 -6.46 -8.99 -3.61
N VAL A 50 -5.43 -9.74 -4.00
CA VAL A 50 -4.22 -9.16 -4.59
C VAL A 50 -4.35 -9.18 -6.11
N ASP A 51 -4.35 -8.01 -6.73
CA ASP A 51 -4.36 -7.85 -8.18
C ASP A 51 -3.27 -6.86 -8.59
N ASN A 52 -2.41 -7.25 -9.54
CA ASN A 52 -1.31 -6.41 -10.04
C ASN A 52 -0.40 -5.80 -8.95
N GLY A 53 -0.17 -6.52 -7.86
CA GLY A 53 0.66 -6.04 -6.75
C GLY A 53 -0.06 -5.08 -5.79
N GLU A 54 -1.38 -4.95 -5.91
CA GLU A 54 -2.20 -4.06 -5.10
C GLU A 54 -3.29 -4.83 -4.36
N LEU A 55 -3.65 -4.36 -3.16
CA LEU A 55 -4.82 -4.84 -2.44
C LEU A 55 -6.08 -4.20 -3.01
N THR A 56 -6.94 -5.01 -3.62
CA THR A 56 -8.24 -4.59 -4.15
C THR A 56 -9.36 -5.10 -3.24
N THR A 57 -10.17 -4.18 -2.72
CA THR A 57 -11.40 -4.51 -2.00
C THR A 57 -12.56 -4.73 -2.98
N THR A 58 -13.34 -5.80 -2.76
CA THR A 58 -14.55 -6.09 -3.54
C THR A 58 -15.67 -6.56 -2.62
N GLY A 59 -16.92 -6.20 -2.97
CA GLY A 59 -18.10 -6.59 -2.20
C GLY A 59 -18.22 -5.86 -0.85
N GLY A 60 -19.41 -5.32 -0.58
CA GLY A 60 -19.86 -4.87 0.75
C GLY A 60 -18.83 -4.22 1.69
N MET A 61 -19.00 -4.48 2.99
CA MET A 61 -18.11 -4.00 4.05
C MET A 61 -17.16 -5.14 4.44
N GLY A 62 -15.86 -4.87 4.53
CA GLY A 62 -14.86 -5.84 4.96
C GLY A 62 -13.75 -5.17 5.75
N LEU A 63 -13.12 -5.92 6.65
CA LEU A 63 -11.94 -5.51 7.40
C LEU A 63 -10.79 -6.45 7.07
N LEU A 64 -9.63 -5.88 6.75
CA LEU A 64 -8.36 -6.58 6.61
C LEU A 64 -7.39 -6.03 7.65
N TRP A 65 -6.74 -6.90 8.42
CA TRP A 65 -5.75 -6.50 9.43
C TRP A 65 -4.52 -7.41 9.40
N TYR A 66 -3.38 -6.86 9.79
CA TYR A 66 -2.12 -7.60 9.90
C TYR A 66 -2.07 -8.36 11.24
N GLU A 67 -1.98 -9.68 11.19
CA GLU A 67 -1.97 -10.57 12.37
C GLU A 67 -0.58 -11.15 12.65
N ALA A 68 0.33 -11.18 11.66
CA ALA A 68 1.64 -11.82 11.85
C ALA A 68 2.49 -11.19 12.97
N LYS A 69 2.27 -9.92 13.30
CA LYS A 69 3.02 -9.21 14.35
C LYS A 69 2.21 -8.06 14.93
N GLU A 70 2.18 -7.98 16.25
CA GLU A 70 1.65 -6.81 16.96
C GLU A 70 2.67 -5.66 16.91
N LEU A 71 2.20 -4.47 16.54
CA LEU A 71 3.00 -3.24 16.49
C LEU A 71 2.44 -2.24 17.50
N SER A 72 3.30 -1.69 18.35
CA SER A 72 2.90 -0.72 19.38
C SER A 72 3.11 0.72 18.91
N SER A 73 4.36 1.17 18.86
CA SER A 73 4.75 2.48 18.33
C SER A 73 5.25 2.31 16.90
N TYR A 74 4.46 2.74 15.92
CA TYR A 74 4.81 2.60 14.50
C TYR A 74 4.36 3.81 13.67
N SER A 75 5.00 3.97 12.52
CA SER A 75 4.57 4.88 11.44
C SER A 75 4.19 4.05 10.23
N LEU A 76 2.98 4.21 9.72
CA LEU A 76 2.49 3.50 8.53
C LEU A 76 2.54 4.43 7.31
N LYS A 77 3.08 3.93 6.21
CA LYS A 77 2.97 4.51 4.88
C LYS A 77 2.21 3.55 4.00
N LEU A 78 1.31 4.08 3.18
CA LEU A 78 0.61 3.34 2.14
C LEU A 78 0.12 4.31 1.07
N ASP A 79 0.05 3.80 -0.16
CA ASP A 79 -0.67 4.45 -1.25
C ASP A 79 -2.02 3.79 -1.46
N TRP A 80 -2.99 4.62 -1.81
CA TRP A 80 -4.36 4.19 -2.02
C TRP A 80 -4.96 4.90 -3.22
N LYS A 81 -5.91 4.22 -3.86
CA LYS A 81 -6.75 4.79 -4.92
C LYS A 81 -8.18 4.31 -4.77
N MET A 82 -9.12 5.16 -5.12
CA MET A 82 -10.53 4.77 -5.27
C MET A 82 -10.84 4.59 -6.75
N ARG A 83 -11.63 3.57 -7.08
CA ARG A 83 -12.27 3.50 -8.39
C ARG A 83 -13.32 4.61 -8.46
N GLY A 84 -13.22 5.45 -9.49
CA GLY A 84 -14.21 6.49 -9.82
C GLY A 84 -15.37 5.97 -10.64
#